data_AF-A0A8J7YPJ0-F1
#
_entry.id   AF-A0A8J7YPJ0-F1
#
_cell.length_a   1.000
_cell.length_b   1.000
_cell.length_c   1.000
_cell.angle_alpha   90.00
_cell.angle_beta   90.00
_cell.angle_gamma   90.00
#
_symmetry.space_group_name_H-M   'P 1'
#
loop_
_entity.id
_entity.type
_entity.pdbx_description
1 polymer ?
#
loop_
_entity_poly.entity_id
_entity_poly.type
_entity_poly.pdbx_seq_one_letter_code
_entity_poly.pdbx_strand_id
1 'polypeptide(L)'
;MIKQSNIVSIPLIVTIAYVASRKRDLGDETEGQDTRRDGEQGSTSSGGQTATHGRHRQENLLRIQKEAVTVLILPYLGILGLVAVLTLPESGRGLQPIDGWIMGAAYLAYLGQAFFRGRSESEDVQWTKKELGLAGAGLVVLASGAYGIVLSTENIVAALGISRLVGGLFVTAIVTAIPEMFATWSVVRSGQVTAGTTSVIGDNAVTMTVAFVPLALVTVPIEDFQLYWVNLLFVALMPAVYAGLTHWGAAAHGFTRLQVLLFDGLYVVYVGVMAFSVLNIL
;
A
#
# COMPACT_ATOMS: atom_id res chain seq x y z
N MET A 1 -10.99 12.88 4.15
CA MET A 1 -10.12 12.63 2.98
C MET A 1 -9.01 11.61 3.29
N ILE A 2 -8.16 11.85 4.29
CA ILE A 2 -6.99 11.01 4.62
C ILE A 2 -7.33 9.52 4.84
N LYS A 3 -8.47 9.21 5.48
CA LYS A 3 -8.85 7.81 5.79
C LYS A 3 -9.24 6.96 4.58
N GLN A 4 -9.59 7.57 3.45
CA GLN A 4 -10.20 6.86 2.33
C GLN A 4 -9.23 6.49 1.24
N SER A 5 -8.12 7.22 1.12
CA SER A 5 -6.96 6.74 0.37
C SER A 5 -6.57 5.33 0.82
N ASN A 6 -6.63 5.05 2.13
CA ASN A 6 -6.29 3.74 2.69
C ASN A 6 -7.22 2.59 2.29
N ILE A 7 -8.50 2.88 2.04
CA ILE A 7 -9.49 1.87 1.61
C ILE A 7 -9.33 1.58 0.13
N VAL A 8 -9.04 2.63 -0.66
CA VAL A 8 -8.87 2.60 -2.11
C VAL A 8 -7.51 2.00 -2.50
N SER A 9 -6.46 2.25 -1.71
CA SER A 9 -5.07 1.90 -2.06
C SER A 9 -4.84 0.39 -2.10
N ILE A 10 -5.36 -0.38 -1.13
CA ILE A 10 -5.18 -1.84 -1.06
C ILE A 10 -5.71 -2.56 -2.32
N PRO A 11 -6.99 -2.41 -2.73
CA PRO A 11 -7.49 -3.07 -3.93
C PRO A 11 -6.76 -2.59 -5.19
N LEU A 12 -6.48 -1.29 -5.33
CA LEU A 12 -5.71 -0.76 -6.46
C LEU A 12 -4.31 -1.36 -6.56
N ILE A 13 -3.60 -1.48 -5.44
CA ILE A 13 -2.23 -1.99 -5.39
C ILE A 13 -2.20 -3.49 -5.65
N VAL A 14 -3.16 -4.25 -5.12
CA VAL A 14 -3.33 -5.67 -5.46
C VAL A 14 -3.56 -5.83 -6.97
N THR A 15 -4.43 -5.02 -7.57
CA THR A 15 -4.74 -5.04 -9.00
C THR A 15 -3.54 -4.66 -9.85
N ILE A 16 -2.82 -3.59 -9.49
CA ILE A 16 -1.60 -3.16 -10.18
C ILE A 16 -0.51 -4.20 -10.06
N ALA A 17 -0.27 -4.74 -8.87
CA ALA A 17 0.77 -5.75 -8.67
C ALA A 17 0.48 -7.01 -9.48
N TYR A 18 -0.79 -7.40 -9.57
CA TYR A 18 -1.23 -8.50 -10.42
C TYR A 18 -1.01 -8.21 -11.92
N VAL A 19 -1.34 -7.01 -12.39
CA VAL A 19 -1.13 -6.63 -13.81
C VAL A 19 0.36 -6.49 -14.13
N ALA A 20 1.13 -5.87 -13.24
CA ALA A 20 2.56 -5.61 -13.41
C ALA A 20 3.39 -6.91 -13.38
N SER A 21 3.03 -7.87 -12.51
CA SER A 21 3.71 -9.18 -12.45
C SER A 21 3.49 -9.98 -13.73
N ARG A 22 2.26 -10.10 -14.25
CA ARG A 22 2.00 -10.90 -15.46
C ARG A 22 2.61 -10.33 -16.73
N LYS A 23 2.76 -8.99 -16.83
CA LYS A 23 3.35 -8.37 -18.03
C LYS A 23 4.86 -8.65 -18.16
N ARG A 24 5.52 -9.12 -17.10
CA ARG A 24 6.91 -9.56 -17.11
C ARG A 24 7.06 -10.94 -17.75
N ASP A 25 6.14 -11.87 -17.46
CA ASP A 25 6.15 -13.22 -18.05
C ASP A 25 6.02 -13.18 -19.58
N LEU A 26 5.34 -12.17 -20.13
CA LEU A 26 5.21 -11.97 -21.58
C LEU A 26 6.44 -11.32 -22.25
N GLY A 27 7.33 -10.68 -21.47
CA GLY A 27 8.54 -10.04 -21.97
C GLY A 27 9.68 -11.03 -22.20
N ASP A 28 9.83 -12.00 -21.29
CA ASP A 28 10.87 -13.04 -21.39
C ASP A 28 10.57 -14.10 -22.47
N GLU A 29 9.31 -14.23 -22.91
CA GLU A 29 8.94 -15.15 -24.00
C GLU A 29 9.30 -14.61 -25.41
N THR A 30 9.55 -13.30 -25.56
CA THR A 30 9.74 -12.68 -26.88
C THR A 30 11.22 -12.39 -27.23
N GLU A 31 12.14 -12.43 -26.25
CA GLU A 31 13.59 -12.19 -26.49
C GLU A 31 14.43 -13.48 -26.60
N GLY A 32 13.80 -14.65 -26.60
CA GLY A 32 14.48 -15.96 -26.59
C GLY A 32 14.69 -16.64 -27.93
N GLN A 33 14.47 -15.97 -29.08
CA GLN A 33 14.48 -16.64 -30.37
C GLN A 33 15.09 -15.79 -31.49
N ASP A 34 16.39 -15.47 -31.41
CA ASP A 34 17.21 -15.40 -32.62
C ASP A 34 18.70 -15.39 -32.32
N THR A 35 19.34 -16.56 -32.48
CA THR A 35 20.69 -16.79 -33.06
C THR A 35 21.14 -18.22 -32.76
N ARG A 36 20.67 -19.18 -33.58
CA ARG A 36 21.38 -20.45 -33.77
C ARG A 36 22.02 -20.44 -35.14
N ARG A 37 23.35 -20.26 -35.19
CA ARG A 37 24.19 -20.81 -36.25
C ARG A 37 25.64 -21.01 -35.79
N ASP A 38 25.93 -22.28 -35.57
CA ASP A 38 27.16 -23.05 -35.85
C ASP A 38 28.53 -22.51 -35.42
N GLY A 39 29.21 -23.30 -34.58
CA GLY A 39 30.63 -23.16 -34.26
C GLY A 39 31.07 -24.14 -33.16
N GLU A 40 31.52 -25.32 -33.58
CA GLU A 40 31.98 -26.45 -32.77
C GLU A 40 33.23 -26.18 -31.89
N GLN A 41 33.36 -27.03 -30.86
CA GLN A 41 34.55 -27.42 -30.07
C GLN A 41 34.89 -26.69 -28.76
N GLY A 42 34.78 -27.45 -27.66
CA GLY A 42 35.93 -27.63 -26.77
C GLY A 42 35.73 -27.37 -25.28
N SER A 43 35.75 -28.47 -24.51
CA SER A 43 36.15 -28.58 -23.10
C SER A 43 35.14 -28.27 -21.98
N THR A 44 35.33 -29.04 -20.93
CA THR A 44 34.39 -29.53 -19.94
C THR A 44 34.44 -28.77 -18.61
N SER A 45 33.26 -28.66 -18.01
CA SER A 45 32.98 -28.70 -16.56
C SER A 45 33.66 -27.67 -15.64
N SER A 46 33.03 -26.50 -15.48
CA SER A 46 32.82 -25.84 -14.18
C SER A 46 31.84 -24.66 -14.34
N GLY A 47 30.54 -24.89 -14.21
CA GLY A 47 29.54 -23.82 -14.38
C GLY A 47 28.16 -24.07 -13.75
N GLY A 48 28.02 -25.14 -12.96
CA GLY A 48 26.70 -25.59 -12.49
C GLY A 48 26.19 -24.98 -11.18
N GLN A 49 26.97 -24.14 -10.48
CA GLN A 49 26.61 -23.69 -9.12
C GLN A 49 26.19 -22.21 -9.02
N THR A 50 26.60 -21.34 -9.96
CA THR A 50 26.21 -19.91 -9.96
C THR A 50 24.86 -19.66 -10.64
N ALA A 51 24.49 -20.44 -11.66
CA ALA A 51 23.22 -20.27 -12.37
C ALA A 51 21.99 -20.75 -11.56
N THR A 52 22.16 -21.74 -10.68
CA THR A 52 21.14 -22.25 -9.76
C THR A 52 20.94 -21.33 -8.56
N HIS A 53 22.00 -20.67 -8.07
CA HIS A 53 21.90 -19.68 -6.98
C HIS A 53 21.17 -18.39 -7.39
N GLY A 54 21.28 -17.96 -8.66
CA GLY A 54 20.54 -16.81 -9.19
C GLY A 54 19.02 -17.07 -9.29
N ARG A 55 18.63 -18.28 -9.73
CA ARG A 55 17.22 -18.68 -9.85
C ARG A 55 16.51 -18.79 -8.50
N HIS A 56 17.17 -19.34 -7.47
CA HIS A 56 16.60 -19.41 -6.12
C HIS A 56 16.36 -18.03 -5.48
N ARG A 57 17.20 -17.03 -5.76
CA ARG A 57 16.99 -15.65 -5.27
C ARG A 57 15.81 -14.98 -5.98
N GLN A 58 15.65 -15.23 -7.28
CA GLN A 58 14.55 -14.67 -8.08
C GLN A 58 13.19 -15.27 -7.71
N GLU A 59 13.13 -16.57 -7.39
CA GLU A 59 11.92 -17.24 -6.88
C GLU A 59 11.48 -16.74 -5.50
N ASN A 60 12.40 -16.33 -4.62
CA ASN A 60 12.08 -15.74 -3.31
C ASN A 60 11.65 -14.26 -3.38
N LEU A 61 11.94 -13.56 -4.47
CA LEU A 61 11.52 -12.15 -4.68
C LEU A 61 10.08 -12.04 -5.20
N LEU A 62 9.55 -13.10 -5.81
CA LEU A 62 8.21 -13.18 -6.40
C LEU A 62 7.13 -13.77 -5.46
N ARG A 63 7.53 -14.29 -4.30
CA ARG A 63 6.63 -14.87 -3.29
C ARG A 63 6.27 -13.84 -2.26
N ILE A 64 4.97 -13.59 -2.05
CA ILE A 64 4.46 -12.81 -0.91
C ILE A 64 4.97 -13.50 0.35
N GLN A 65 5.99 -12.91 0.98
CA GLN A 65 6.63 -13.47 2.15
C GLN A 65 5.62 -13.47 3.29
N LYS A 66 5.35 -14.64 3.87
CA LYS A 66 4.44 -14.77 5.02
C LYS A 66 4.94 -13.94 6.21
N GLU A 67 6.24 -13.71 6.23
CA GLU A 67 6.97 -12.84 7.13
C GLU A 67 6.42 -11.41 7.08
N ALA A 68 6.04 -10.88 5.91
CA ALA A 68 5.48 -9.54 5.79
C ALA A 68 4.12 -9.40 6.49
N VAL A 69 3.30 -10.46 6.53
CA VAL A 69 2.01 -10.46 7.24
C VAL A 69 2.23 -10.28 8.74
N THR A 70 3.18 -11.02 9.31
CA THR A 70 3.46 -11.00 10.75
C THR A 70 4.24 -9.76 11.18
N VAL A 71 5.13 -9.25 10.32
CA VAL A 71 5.99 -8.10 10.62
C VAL A 71 5.29 -6.77 10.38
N LEU A 72 4.34 -6.70 9.44
CA LEU A 72 3.74 -5.45 8.96
C LEU A 72 2.23 -5.40 9.20
N ILE A 73 1.49 -6.41 8.71
CA ILE A 73 0.02 -6.37 8.68
C ILE A 73 -0.60 -6.56 10.07
N LEU A 74 -0.12 -7.53 10.84
CA LEU A 74 -0.66 -7.81 12.17
C LEU A 74 -0.44 -6.62 13.14
N PRO A 75 0.75 -6.00 13.20
CA PRO A 75 0.95 -4.76 13.95
C PRO A 75 0.06 -3.61 13.45
N TYR A 76 -0.13 -3.49 12.13
CA TYR A 76 -1.05 -2.50 11.56
C TYR A 76 -2.51 -2.71 12.00
N LEU A 77 -3.00 -3.96 12.02
CA LEU A 77 -4.32 -4.28 12.57
C LEU A 77 -4.41 -3.93 14.07
N GLY A 78 -3.32 -4.10 14.82
CA GLY A 78 -3.21 -3.64 16.21
C GLY A 78 -3.33 -2.12 16.34
N ILE A 79 -2.68 -1.35 15.46
CA ILE A 79 -2.85 0.12 15.38
C ILE A 79 -4.31 0.48 15.11
N LEU A 80 -4.99 -0.22 14.19
CA LEU A 80 -6.40 0.04 13.90
C LEU A 80 -7.30 -0.26 15.10
N GLY A 81 -7.02 -1.34 15.83
CA GLY A 81 -7.70 -1.65 17.08
C GLY A 81 -7.51 -0.56 18.13
N LEU A 82 -6.28 -0.03 18.26
CA LEU A 82 -5.99 1.10 19.14
C LEU A 82 -6.77 2.36 18.72
N VAL A 83 -6.76 2.72 17.44
CA VAL A 83 -7.54 3.86 16.92
C VAL A 83 -9.03 3.67 17.21
N ALA A 84 -9.58 2.47 17.04
CA ALA A 84 -10.97 2.18 17.35
C ALA A 84 -11.27 2.38 18.85
N VAL A 85 -10.41 1.88 19.74
CA VAL A 85 -10.58 2.03 21.19
C VAL A 85 -10.52 3.49 21.63
N LEU A 86 -9.64 4.30 21.03
CA LEU A 86 -9.50 5.71 21.39
C LEU A 86 -10.69 6.56 20.88
N THR A 87 -11.21 6.26 19.69
CA THR A 87 -12.10 7.20 18.97
C THR A 87 -13.59 6.87 19.01
N LEU A 88 -13.96 5.63 19.36
CA LEU A 88 -15.37 5.18 19.37
C LEU A 88 -16.14 5.42 20.68
N PRO A 89 -15.53 5.36 21.88
CA PRO A 89 -16.27 5.53 23.13
C PRO A 89 -17.03 6.86 23.20
N GLU A 90 -18.25 6.82 23.76
CA GLU A 90 -19.14 7.98 23.82
C GLU A 90 -18.61 9.12 24.71
N SER A 91 -17.80 8.80 25.73
CA SER A 91 -17.22 9.76 26.67
C SER A 91 -16.09 10.63 26.08
N GLY A 92 -15.60 10.30 24.88
CA GLY A 92 -14.46 10.96 24.24
C GLY A 92 -14.50 10.90 22.70
N ARG A 93 -15.70 10.88 22.11
CA ARG A 93 -15.88 10.71 20.66
C ARG A 93 -15.21 11.86 19.88
N GLY A 94 -14.03 11.58 19.31
CA GLY A 94 -13.19 12.58 18.68
C GLY A 94 -11.72 12.17 18.71
N LEU A 95 -10.86 13.02 18.18
CA LEU A 95 -9.42 12.90 18.32
C LEU A 95 -8.96 13.90 19.37
N GLN A 96 -8.61 13.44 20.56
CA GLN A 96 -8.09 14.28 21.64
C GLN A 96 -6.56 14.43 21.52
N PRO A 97 -5.96 15.49 22.09
CA PRO A 97 -4.51 15.67 22.04
C PRO A 97 -3.72 14.50 22.63
N ILE A 98 -4.26 13.83 23.66
CA ILE A 98 -3.66 12.64 24.26
C ILE A 98 -3.59 11.47 23.28
N ASP A 99 -4.62 11.31 22.43
CA ASP A 99 -4.67 10.27 21.41
C ASP A 99 -3.55 10.46 20.39
N GLY A 100 -3.21 11.71 20.09
CA GLY A 100 -2.07 12.06 19.22
C GLY A 100 -0.74 11.51 19.74
N TRP A 101 -0.46 11.69 21.03
CA TRP A 101 0.74 11.14 21.66
C TRP A 101 0.74 9.62 21.71
N ILE A 102 -0.41 9.01 22.01
CA ILE A 102 -0.57 7.55 22.03
C ILE A 102 -0.32 6.96 20.63
N MET A 103 -0.89 7.56 19.58
CA MET A 103 -0.68 7.14 18.19
C MET A 103 0.77 7.34 17.73
N GLY A 104 1.40 8.45 18.13
CA GLY A 104 2.81 8.69 17.87
C GLY A 104 3.70 7.61 18.50
N ALA A 105 3.44 7.27 19.76
CA ALA A 105 4.15 6.18 20.46
C ALA A 105 3.89 4.82 19.82
N ALA A 106 2.65 4.53 19.40
CA ALA A 106 2.31 3.30 18.70
C ALA A 106 3.04 3.16 17.36
N TYR A 107 3.19 4.27 16.61
CA TYR A 107 3.97 4.28 15.37
C TYR A 107 5.47 4.05 15.61
N LEU A 108 6.04 4.65 16.66
CA LEU A 108 7.44 4.38 17.04
C LEU A 108 7.64 2.91 17.45
N ALA A 109 6.69 2.33 18.17
CA ALA A 109 6.72 0.90 18.52
C ALA A 109 6.62 0.01 17.27
N TYR A 110 5.73 0.36 16.33
CA TYR A 110 5.59 -0.30 15.03
C TYR A 110 6.90 -0.26 14.23
N LEU A 111 7.53 0.91 14.09
CA LEU A 111 8.82 1.06 13.43
C LEU A 111 9.92 0.26 14.11
N GLY A 112 10.01 0.35 15.44
CA GLY A 112 10.98 -0.41 16.23
C GLY A 112 10.85 -1.90 16.00
N GLN A 113 9.64 -2.44 16.13
CA GLN A 113 9.38 -3.86 15.89
C GLN A 113 9.65 -4.29 14.44
N ALA A 114 9.29 -3.47 13.45
CA ALA A 114 9.60 -3.74 12.05
C ALA A 114 11.11 -3.77 11.80
N PHE A 115 11.86 -2.84 12.40
CA PHE A 115 13.32 -2.77 12.29
C PHE A 115 14.02 -3.96 12.96
N PHE A 116 13.58 -4.38 14.15
CA PHE A 116 14.18 -5.52 14.85
C PHE A 116 13.86 -6.89 14.20
N ARG A 117 12.68 -7.06 13.59
CA ARG A 117 12.28 -8.33 12.95
C ARG A 117 12.66 -8.43 11.48
N GLY A 118 12.85 -7.31 10.79
CA GLY A 118 13.13 -7.24 9.35
C GLY A 118 14.61 -7.12 8.98
N ARG A 119 15.54 -7.28 9.93
CA ARG A 119 16.97 -7.09 9.68
C ARG A 119 17.55 -8.27 8.89
N SER A 120 17.65 -8.12 7.58
CA SER A 120 18.63 -8.88 6.78
C SER A 120 20.00 -8.21 6.91
N GLU A 121 21.06 -8.99 6.69
CA GLU A 121 22.46 -8.56 6.71
C GLU A 121 22.60 -7.25 5.90
N SER A 122 23.13 -6.20 6.55
CA SER A 122 23.23 -4.87 5.95
C SER A 122 24.15 -4.96 4.74
N GLU A 123 23.59 -4.80 3.55
CA GLU A 123 24.38 -4.55 2.35
C GLU A 123 24.95 -3.14 2.50
N ASP A 124 26.27 -3.01 2.46
CA ASP A 124 26.98 -1.75 2.71
C ASP A 124 26.80 -0.83 1.49
N VAL A 125 25.64 -0.20 1.40
CA VAL A 125 25.29 0.71 0.31
C VAL A 125 25.89 2.07 0.59
N GLN A 126 26.98 2.40 -0.11
CA GLN A 126 27.55 3.74 -0.08
C GLN A 126 26.72 4.69 -0.94
N TRP A 127 25.92 5.52 -0.27
CA TRP A 127 25.10 6.53 -0.91
C TRP A 127 25.96 7.61 -1.58
N THR A 128 25.76 7.79 -2.87
CA THR A 128 26.43 8.87 -3.61
C THR A 128 25.70 10.19 -3.35
N LYS A 129 26.42 11.32 -3.25
CA LYS A 129 25.81 12.67 -3.14
C LYS A 129 24.73 12.95 -4.20
N LYS A 130 24.91 12.37 -5.39
CA LYS A 130 23.96 12.42 -6.50
C LYS A 130 22.63 11.70 -6.18
N GLU A 131 22.69 10.53 -5.54
CA GLU A 131 21.50 9.76 -5.15
C GLU A 131 20.72 10.48 -4.07
N LEU A 132 21.41 11.01 -3.06
CA LEU A 132 20.79 11.83 -2.02
C LEU A 132 20.14 13.09 -2.60
N GLY A 133 20.81 13.75 -3.55
CA GLY A 133 20.27 14.91 -4.26
C GLY A 133 19.03 14.56 -5.10
N LEU A 134 19.05 13.44 -5.81
CA LEU A 134 17.91 12.96 -6.61
C LEU A 134 16.73 12.58 -5.71
N ALA A 135 16.98 11.90 -4.57
CA ALA A 135 15.94 11.57 -3.61
C ALA A 135 15.28 12.82 -3.01
N GLY A 136 16.09 13.81 -2.62
CA GLY A 136 15.59 15.09 -2.11
C GLY A 136 14.80 15.87 -3.15
N ALA A 137 15.30 15.97 -4.38
CA ALA A 137 14.58 16.62 -5.48
C ALA A 137 13.27 15.90 -5.81
N GLY A 138 13.30 14.56 -5.82
CA GLY A 138 12.11 13.72 -6.03
C GLY A 138 11.04 13.97 -4.97
N LEU A 139 11.43 14.10 -3.69
CA LEU A 139 10.50 14.42 -2.61
C LEU A 139 9.82 15.78 -2.81
N VAL A 140 10.57 16.82 -3.20
CA VAL A 140 10.02 18.16 -3.45
C VAL A 140 9.03 18.14 -4.62
N VAL A 141 9.39 17.45 -5.72
CA VAL A 141 8.51 17.31 -6.88
C VAL A 141 7.24 16.55 -6.51
N LEU A 142 7.36 15.47 -5.72
CA LEU A 142 6.23 14.65 -5.29
C LEU A 142 5.29 15.43 -4.35
N ALA A 143 5.82 16.15 -3.37
CA ALA A 143 5.03 16.98 -2.47
C ALA A 143 4.30 18.11 -3.21
N SER A 144 4.99 18.81 -4.11
CA SER A 144 4.41 19.90 -4.91
C SER A 144 3.35 19.37 -5.88
N GLY A 145 3.63 18.23 -6.53
CA GLY A 145 2.69 17.56 -7.43
C GLY A 145 1.44 17.09 -6.70
N ALA A 146 1.59 16.44 -5.55
CA ALA A 146 0.46 15.99 -4.72
C ALA A 146 -0.43 17.16 -4.31
N TYR A 147 0.17 18.28 -3.86
CA TYR A 147 -0.58 19.50 -3.53
C TYR A 147 -1.36 20.05 -4.74
N GLY A 148 -0.69 20.20 -5.89
CA GLY A 148 -1.32 20.72 -7.11
C GLY A 148 -2.45 19.83 -7.63
N ILE A 149 -2.28 18.51 -7.55
CA ILE A 149 -3.28 17.52 -7.92
C ILE A 149 -4.53 17.63 -7.04
N VAL A 150 -4.36 17.68 -5.71
CA VAL A 150 -5.48 17.81 -4.76
C VAL A 150 -6.23 19.11 -4.99
N LEU A 151 -5.52 20.23 -5.06
CA LEU A 151 -6.14 21.55 -5.25
C LEU A 151 -6.92 21.64 -6.56
N SER A 152 -6.35 21.14 -7.66
CA SER A 152 -7.01 21.12 -8.96
C SER A 152 -8.25 20.24 -8.94
N THR A 153 -8.17 19.08 -8.29
CA THR A 153 -9.30 18.15 -8.16
C THR A 153 -10.44 18.77 -7.36
N GLU A 154 -10.15 19.42 -6.24
CA GLU A 154 -11.15 20.12 -5.42
C GLU A 154 -11.84 21.24 -6.19
N ASN A 155 -11.10 22.01 -6.99
CA ASN A 155 -11.66 23.06 -7.83
C ASN A 155 -12.58 22.51 -8.93
N ILE A 156 -12.19 21.39 -9.57
CA ILE A 156 -13.01 20.73 -10.59
C ILE A 156 -14.30 20.18 -9.95
N VAL A 157 -14.19 19.48 -8.83
CA VAL A 157 -15.33 18.95 -8.06
C VAL A 157 -16.31 20.08 -7.70
N ALA A 158 -15.79 21.20 -7.19
CA ALA A 158 -16.61 22.36 -6.82
C ALA A 158 -17.29 23.00 -8.05
N ALA A 159 -16.59 23.12 -9.18
CA ALA A 159 -17.15 23.64 -10.42
C ALA A 159 -18.27 22.76 -11.00
N LEU A 160 -18.23 21.45 -10.73
CA LEU A 160 -19.28 20.50 -11.10
C LEU A 160 -20.48 20.50 -10.14
N GLY A 161 -20.46 21.35 -9.09
CA GLY A 161 -21.52 21.40 -8.07
C GLY A 161 -21.55 20.19 -7.14
N ILE A 162 -20.50 19.36 -7.15
CA ILE A 162 -20.41 18.18 -6.28
C ILE A 162 -20.02 18.64 -4.87
N SER A 163 -20.66 18.08 -3.84
CA SER A 163 -20.33 18.42 -2.45
C SER A 163 -18.90 18.05 -2.11
N ARG A 164 -18.24 18.85 -1.26
CA ARG A 164 -16.85 18.60 -0.83
C ARG A 164 -16.67 17.22 -0.21
N LEU A 165 -17.69 16.73 0.51
CA LEU A 165 -17.70 15.39 1.07
C LEU A 165 -17.67 14.35 -0.05
N VAL A 166 -18.65 14.35 -0.96
CA VAL A 166 -18.76 13.38 -2.06
C VAL A 166 -17.52 13.42 -2.96
N GLY A 167 -17.05 14.62 -3.33
CA GLY A 167 -15.87 14.79 -4.16
C GLY A 167 -14.59 14.32 -3.46
N GLY A 168 -14.42 14.66 -2.19
CA GLY A 168 -13.31 14.15 -1.38
C GLY A 168 -13.35 12.63 -1.23
N LEU A 169 -14.55 12.04 -1.19
CA LEU A 169 -14.77 10.62 -0.97
C LEU A 169 -14.45 9.77 -2.21
N PHE A 170 -15.00 10.16 -3.34
CA PHE A 170 -15.00 9.33 -4.54
C PHE A 170 -14.02 9.81 -5.61
N VAL A 171 -13.68 11.10 -5.64
CA VAL A 171 -12.82 11.67 -6.68
C VAL A 171 -11.41 11.88 -6.14
N THR A 172 -11.26 12.71 -5.10
CA THR A 172 -9.95 13.08 -4.58
C THR A 172 -9.20 11.87 -4.03
N ALA A 173 -9.87 10.94 -3.34
CA ALA A 173 -9.23 9.73 -2.80
C ALA A 173 -8.57 8.84 -3.88
N ILE A 174 -9.21 8.68 -5.04
CA ILE A 174 -8.63 7.92 -6.17
C ILE A 174 -7.45 8.67 -6.75
N VAL A 175 -7.62 9.98 -6.96
CA VAL A 175 -6.59 10.82 -7.57
C VAL A 175 -5.33 10.91 -6.70
N THR A 176 -5.47 10.96 -5.37
CA THR A 176 -4.33 10.96 -4.43
C THR A 176 -3.58 9.63 -4.36
N ALA A 177 -4.20 8.52 -4.75
CA ALA A 177 -3.55 7.20 -4.77
C ALA A 177 -2.67 6.98 -6.01
N ILE A 178 -2.79 7.81 -7.06
CA ILE A 178 -2.05 7.66 -8.33
C ILE A 178 -0.52 7.63 -8.16
N PRO A 179 0.12 8.51 -7.35
CA PRO A 179 1.58 8.45 -7.16
C PRO A 179 2.04 7.11 -6.56
N GLU A 180 1.27 6.60 -5.59
CA GLU A 180 1.53 5.31 -4.95
C GLU A 180 1.36 4.15 -5.93
N MET A 181 0.28 4.18 -6.73
CA MET A 181 0.05 3.23 -7.82
C MET A 181 1.25 3.14 -8.78
N PHE A 182 1.84 4.29 -9.15
CA PHE A 182 3.01 4.33 -10.03
C PHE A 182 4.27 3.79 -9.34
N ALA A 183 4.50 4.15 -8.08
CA ALA A 183 5.62 3.63 -7.29
C ALA A 183 5.54 2.10 -7.14
N THR A 184 4.38 1.57 -6.74
CA THR A 184 4.11 0.13 -6.67
C THR A 184 4.34 -0.55 -8.01
N TRP A 185 3.81 0.00 -9.11
CA TRP A 185 4.05 -0.56 -10.44
C TRP A 185 5.56 -0.70 -10.69
N SER A 186 6.32 0.37 -10.49
CA SER A 186 7.77 0.41 -10.72
C SER A 186 8.51 -0.66 -9.92
N VAL A 187 8.20 -0.77 -8.62
CA VAL A 187 8.80 -1.75 -7.71
C VAL A 187 8.43 -3.19 -8.10
N VAL A 188 7.14 -3.45 -8.38
CA VAL A 188 6.69 -4.79 -8.78
C VAL A 188 7.30 -5.21 -10.12
N ARG A 189 7.41 -4.29 -11.09
CA ARG A 189 8.11 -4.53 -12.37
C ARG A 189 9.56 -4.95 -12.16
N SER A 190 10.24 -4.39 -11.17
CA SER A 190 11.61 -4.77 -10.83
C SER A 190 11.72 -6.21 -10.28
N GLY A 191 10.60 -6.86 -9.95
CA GLY A 191 10.54 -8.24 -9.45
C GLY A 191 10.33 -8.31 -7.94
N GLN A 192 10.21 -7.16 -7.27
CA GLN A 192 10.02 -7.05 -5.83
C GLN A 192 8.51 -7.01 -5.51
N VAL A 193 7.80 -8.09 -5.84
CA VAL A 193 6.32 -8.15 -5.71
C VAL A 193 5.89 -7.93 -4.27
N THR A 194 6.57 -8.58 -3.32
CA THR A 194 6.29 -8.45 -1.89
C THR A 194 6.48 -7.01 -1.42
N ALA A 195 7.64 -6.40 -1.71
CA ALA A 195 7.91 -5.03 -1.29
C ALA A 195 6.87 -4.03 -1.84
N GLY A 196 6.53 -4.15 -3.13
CA GLY A 196 5.57 -3.26 -3.77
C GLY A 196 4.12 -3.47 -3.32
N THR A 197 3.74 -4.67 -2.87
CA THR A 197 2.38 -4.97 -2.37
C THR A 197 2.22 -4.67 -0.88
N THR A 198 3.31 -4.76 -0.10
CA THR A 198 3.26 -4.51 1.35
C THR A 198 3.52 -3.04 1.70
N SER A 199 4.07 -2.24 0.77
CA SER A 199 4.30 -0.80 0.99
C SER A 199 3.03 -0.07 1.39
N VAL A 200 1.89 -0.40 0.77
CA VAL A 200 0.57 0.17 1.09
C VAL A 200 0.18 0.02 2.55
N ILE A 201 0.57 -1.09 3.18
CA ILE A 201 0.26 -1.36 4.58
C ILE A 201 1.10 -0.44 5.47
N GLY A 202 2.37 -0.20 5.10
CA GLY A 202 3.23 0.76 5.77
C GLY A 202 2.69 2.19 5.65
N ASP A 203 2.31 2.61 4.44
CA ASP A 203 1.75 3.95 4.19
C ASP A 203 0.42 4.15 4.93
N ASN A 204 -0.41 3.11 4.96
CA ASN A 204 -1.64 3.12 5.73
C ASN A 204 -1.40 3.18 7.25
N ALA A 205 -0.34 2.55 7.76
CA ALA A 205 0.06 2.64 9.16
C ALA A 205 0.51 4.05 9.54
N VAL A 206 1.34 4.69 8.69
CA VAL A 206 1.73 6.12 8.85
C VAL A 206 0.48 7.00 8.86
N THR A 207 -0.43 6.74 7.93
CA THR A 207 -1.66 7.53 7.79
C THR A 207 -2.60 7.39 8.99
N MET A 208 -2.69 6.19 9.58
CA MET A 208 -3.54 5.93 10.76
C MET A 208 -2.88 6.32 12.09
N THR A 209 -1.66 6.83 12.06
CA THR A 209 -0.93 7.27 13.26
C THR A 209 -0.43 8.70 13.11
N VAL A 210 0.64 8.89 12.35
CA VAL A 210 1.33 10.16 12.15
C VAL A 210 0.40 11.22 11.57
N ALA A 211 -0.40 10.89 10.55
CA ALA A 211 -1.29 11.86 9.93
C ALA A 211 -2.45 12.30 10.84
N PHE A 212 -2.78 11.53 11.90
CA PHE A 212 -3.78 11.92 12.87
C PHE A 212 -3.22 12.78 14.01
N VAL A 213 -1.90 12.77 14.26
CA VAL A 213 -1.27 13.58 15.31
C VAL A 213 -1.63 15.08 15.21
N PRO A 214 -1.46 15.77 14.07
CA PRO A 214 -1.82 17.19 13.98
C PRO A 214 -3.33 17.42 14.18
N LEU A 215 -4.18 16.49 13.74
CA LEU A 215 -5.63 16.55 13.94
C LEU A 215 -6.02 16.36 15.41
N ALA A 216 -5.34 15.45 16.11
CA ALA A 216 -5.50 15.21 17.54
C ALA A 216 -5.11 16.43 18.37
N LEU A 217 -3.98 17.08 18.03
CA LEU A 217 -3.50 18.26 18.76
C LEU A 217 -4.50 19.43 18.74
N VAL A 218 -5.29 19.57 17.67
CA VAL A 218 -6.33 20.62 17.56
C VAL A 218 -7.72 20.16 17.98
N THR A 219 -7.85 18.94 18.52
CA THR A 219 -9.11 18.37 19.02
C THR A 219 -10.22 18.35 17.97
N VAL A 220 -10.05 17.53 16.93
CA VAL A 220 -11.08 17.39 15.87
C VAL A 220 -12.21 16.45 16.34
N PRO A 221 -13.47 16.94 16.44
CA PRO A 221 -14.61 16.09 16.74
C PRO A 221 -14.99 15.21 15.54
N ILE A 222 -15.64 14.09 15.81
CA ILE A 222 -16.24 13.26 14.76
C ILE A 222 -17.63 13.82 14.46
N GLU A 223 -17.78 14.47 13.31
CA GLU A 223 -19.05 15.08 12.88
C GLU A 223 -20.12 14.04 12.54
N ASP A 224 -19.76 13.06 11.71
CA ASP A 224 -20.64 11.97 11.28
C ASP A 224 -20.09 10.63 11.78
N PHE A 225 -20.69 10.12 12.85
CA PHE A 225 -20.29 8.87 13.46
C PHE A 225 -20.56 7.65 12.57
N GLN A 226 -21.65 7.68 11.80
CA GLN A 226 -21.99 6.58 10.89
C GLN A 226 -20.96 6.50 9.76
N LEU A 227 -20.64 7.63 9.14
CA LEU A 227 -19.57 7.76 8.16
C LEU A 227 -18.23 7.31 8.74
N TYR A 228 -17.92 7.71 9.97
CA TYR A 228 -16.66 7.39 10.63
C TYR A 228 -16.48 5.89 10.88
N TRP A 229 -17.45 5.25 11.54
CA TRP A 229 -17.34 3.84 11.92
C TRP A 229 -17.39 2.91 10.71
N VAL A 230 -18.24 3.21 9.71
CA VAL A 230 -18.25 2.44 8.46
C VAL A 230 -16.90 2.53 7.74
N ASN A 231 -16.32 3.72 7.63
CA ASN A 231 -14.97 3.88 7.07
C ASN A 231 -13.93 3.07 7.86
N LEU A 232 -13.94 3.17 9.20
CA LEU A 232 -12.98 2.47 10.05
C LEU A 232 -13.09 0.95 9.90
N LEU A 233 -14.32 0.43 9.80
CA LEU A 233 -14.59 -0.98 9.54
C LEU A 233 -13.96 -1.44 8.23
N PHE A 234 -14.16 -0.72 7.13
CA PHE A 234 -13.58 -1.10 5.83
C PHE A 234 -12.05 -0.94 5.78
N VAL A 235 -11.50 0.08 6.43
CA VAL A 235 -10.04 0.24 6.62
C VAL A 235 -9.44 -0.96 7.34
N ALA A 236 -10.15 -1.54 8.32
CA ALA A 236 -9.69 -2.74 9.04
C ALA A 236 -9.96 -4.04 8.28
N LEU A 237 -11.08 -4.10 7.56
CA LEU A 237 -11.49 -5.29 6.82
C LEU A 237 -10.55 -5.61 5.67
N MET A 238 -10.14 -4.61 4.88
CA MET A 238 -9.22 -4.79 3.75
C MET A 238 -7.90 -5.50 4.13
N PRO A 239 -7.10 -5.01 5.09
CA PRO A 239 -5.86 -5.67 5.53
C PRO A 239 -6.13 -6.98 6.27
N ALA A 240 -7.28 -7.15 6.93
CA ALA A 240 -7.64 -8.42 7.56
C ALA A 240 -7.94 -9.50 6.52
N VAL A 241 -8.68 -9.17 5.46
CA VAL A 241 -8.92 -10.04 4.30
C VAL A 241 -7.59 -10.37 3.61
N TYR A 242 -6.70 -9.37 3.45
CA TYR A 242 -5.35 -9.60 2.96
C TYR A 242 -4.59 -10.61 3.81
N ALA A 243 -4.53 -10.41 5.13
CA ALA A 243 -3.83 -11.32 6.04
C ALA A 243 -4.41 -12.74 5.97
N GLY A 244 -5.74 -12.87 5.99
CA GLY A 244 -6.44 -14.16 5.91
C GLY A 244 -6.17 -14.90 4.60
N LEU A 245 -6.27 -14.20 3.46
CA LEU A 245 -5.97 -14.77 2.15
C LEU A 245 -4.50 -15.17 2.00
N THR A 246 -3.58 -14.40 2.58
CA THR A 246 -2.14 -14.71 2.52
C THR A 246 -1.78 -15.89 3.42
N HIS A 247 -2.49 -16.06 4.55
CA HIS A 247 -2.28 -17.19 5.47
C HIS A 247 -2.86 -18.49 4.91
N TRP A 248 -4.02 -18.42 4.22
CA TRP A 248 -4.74 -19.59 3.69
C TRP A 248 -4.45 -19.90 2.21
N GLY A 249 -3.89 -18.94 1.48
CA GLY A 249 -3.60 -19.05 0.05
C GLY A 249 -2.37 -19.92 -0.24
N ALA A 250 -2.44 -20.69 -1.33
CA ALA A 250 -1.33 -21.49 -1.81
C ALA A 250 -0.12 -20.59 -2.14
N ALA A 251 1.07 -21.01 -1.72
CA ALA A 251 2.34 -20.29 -1.80
C ALA A 251 2.92 -20.17 -3.24
N ALA A 252 2.06 -19.98 -4.24
CA ALA A 252 2.44 -19.88 -5.64
C ALA A 252 2.17 -18.47 -6.17
N HIS A 253 3.26 -17.81 -6.58
CA HIS A 253 3.36 -16.59 -7.40
C HIS A 253 2.17 -15.60 -7.36
N GLY A 254 2.29 -14.57 -6.51
CA GLY A 254 1.43 -13.38 -6.55
C GLY A 254 -0.06 -13.59 -6.19
N PHE A 255 -0.88 -12.56 -6.44
CA PHE A 255 -2.32 -12.63 -6.25
C PHE A 255 -2.98 -13.43 -7.37
N THR A 256 -3.93 -14.30 -7.00
CA THR A 256 -4.78 -14.97 -7.98
C THR A 256 -5.83 -14.01 -8.55
N ARG A 257 -6.35 -14.28 -9.75
CA ARG A 257 -7.47 -13.54 -10.36
C ARG A 257 -8.64 -13.37 -9.39
N LEU A 258 -8.97 -14.44 -8.67
CA LEU A 258 -10.09 -14.45 -7.74
C LEU A 258 -9.84 -13.55 -6.52
N GLN A 259 -8.60 -13.52 -6.00
CA GLN A 259 -8.24 -12.62 -4.91
C GLN A 259 -8.34 -11.16 -5.35
N VAL A 260 -7.87 -10.82 -6.55
CA VAL A 260 -8.01 -9.47 -7.13
C VAL A 260 -9.48 -9.08 -7.25
N LEU A 261 -10.29 -9.94 -7.85
CA LEU A 261 -11.75 -9.72 -7.98
C LEU A 261 -12.45 -9.60 -6.63
N LEU A 262 -11.99 -10.31 -5.60
CA LEU A 262 -12.53 -10.18 -4.25
C LEU A 262 -12.24 -8.79 -3.66
N PHE A 263 -11.00 -8.29 -3.79
CA PHE A 263 -10.64 -6.96 -3.31
C PHE A 263 -11.39 -5.85 -4.06
N ASP A 264 -11.45 -5.94 -5.39
CA ASP A 264 -12.22 -5.00 -6.21
C ASP A 264 -13.72 -5.06 -5.86
N GLY A 265 -14.27 -6.27 -5.68
CA GLY A 265 -15.65 -6.47 -5.27
C GLY A 265 -15.94 -5.89 -3.88
N LEU A 266 -15.04 -6.08 -2.92
CA LEU A 266 -15.17 -5.51 -1.58
C LEU A 266 -15.10 -3.98 -1.60
N TYR A 267 -14.29 -3.42 -2.49
CA TYR A 267 -14.23 -1.98 -2.73
C TYR A 267 -15.52 -1.43 -3.35
N VAL A 268 -16.10 -2.13 -4.32
CA VAL A 268 -17.41 -1.77 -4.89
C VAL A 268 -18.52 -1.84 -3.83
N VAL A 269 -18.50 -2.86 -2.97
CA VAL A 269 -19.43 -2.97 -1.83
C VAL A 269 -19.26 -1.78 -0.89
N TYR A 270 -18.03 -1.42 -0.54
CA TYR A 270 -17.74 -0.22 0.26
C TYR A 270 -18.33 1.04 -0.39
N VAL A 271 -18.04 1.29 -1.67
CA VAL A 271 -18.57 2.44 -2.42
C VAL A 271 -20.10 2.45 -2.40
N GLY A 272 -20.74 1.30 -2.60
CA GLY A 272 -22.19 1.16 -2.54
C GLY A 272 -22.76 1.48 -1.16
N VAL A 273 -22.20 0.90 -0.09
CA VAL A 273 -22.63 1.20 1.29
C VAL A 273 -22.48 2.68 1.60
N MET A 274 -21.38 3.31 1.17
CA MET A 274 -21.15 4.74 1.38
C MET A 274 -22.16 5.61 0.61
N ALA A 275 -22.41 5.30 -0.65
CA ALA A 275 -23.32 6.07 -1.49
C ALA A 275 -24.78 5.94 -1.04
N PHE A 276 -25.24 4.72 -0.73
CA PHE A 276 -26.65 4.44 -0.46
C PHE A 276 -27.01 4.48 1.02
N SER A 277 -26.17 3.94 1.91
CA SER A 277 -26.52 3.81 3.33
C SER A 277 -26.06 4.98 4.18
N VAL A 278 -24.95 5.62 3.81
CA VAL A 278 -24.36 6.72 4.60
C VAL A 278 -24.75 8.07 4.01
N LEU A 279 -24.56 8.25 2.70
CA LEU A 279 -24.76 9.55 2.06
C LEU A 279 -26.18 9.77 1.51
N ASN A 280 -27.03 8.73 1.50
CA ASN A 280 -28.40 8.79 0.97
C ASN A 280 -28.47 9.53 -0.38
N ILE A 281 -27.64 9.16 -1.36
CA ILE A 281 -27.54 9.84 -2.67
C ILE A 281 -28.79 9.55 -3.58
N LEU A 282 -29.88 9.06 -3.01
CA LEU A 282 -31.17 8.82 -3.67
C LEU A 282 -32.33 9.23 -2.76
#